data_AF-A0A932WAJ8-F1
#
_entry.id   AF-A0A932WAJ8-F1
#
_cell.length_a   1.000
_cell.length_b   1.000
_cell.length_c   1.000
_cell.angle_alpha   90.00
_cell.angle_beta   90.00
_cell.angle_gamma   90.00
#
_symmetry.space_group_name_H-M   'P 1'
#
loop_
_entity.id
_entity.type
_entity.pdbx_description
1 polymer ?
#
loop_
_entity_poly.entity_id
_entity_poly.type
_entity_poly.pdbx_seq_one_letter_code
_entity_poly.pdbx_strand_id
1 'polypeptide(L)' 'AALGRTRSSLLRCGAALHTAVWDAGYSGRSESLMVVYNPAGFTLEHNARIMQLVFFALAQEVHEGYRGVYKGERM' A
#
# COMPACT_ATOMS: atom_id res chain seq x y z
N ALA A 1 9.30 0.07 9.36
CA ALA A 1 8.91 -0.01 7.93
C ALA A 1 7.60 -0.77 7.82
N ALA A 2 6.90 -0.69 6.68
CA ALA A 2 5.71 -1.50 6.45
C ALA A 2 5.64 -2.03 5.01
N LEU A 3 4.91 -3.14 4.84
CA LEU A 3 4.56 -3.69 3.53
C LEU A 3 3.04 -3.64 3.34
N GLY A 4 2.62 -3.14 2.18
CA GLY A 4 1.24 -3.26 1.71
C GLY A 4 0.97 -4.65 1.14
N ARG A 5 -0.14 -5.26 1.54
CA ARG A 5 -0.62 -6.51 0.96
C ARG A 5 -2.09 -6.41 0.57
N THR A 6 -2.40 -6.87 -0.64
CA THR A 6 -3.77 -7.09 -1.10
C THR A 6 -4.53 -7.98 -0.11
N ARG A 7 -5.81 -7.66 0.14
CA ARG A 7 -6.68 -8.56 0.90
C ARG A 7 -7.07 -9.77 0.05
N SER A 8 -7.16 -10.93 0.68
CA SER A 8 -7.51 -12.19 0.00
C SER A 8 -8.87 -12.12 -0.72
N SER A 9 -9.82 -11.31 -0.24
CA SER A 9 -11.09 -11.07 -0.92
C SER A 9 -10.90 -10.37 -2.27
N LEU A 10 -10.03 -9.36 -2.35
CA LEU A 10 -9.73 -8.66 -3.60
C LEU A 10 -9.01 -9.58 -4.59
N LEU A 11 -8.05 -10.38 -4.08
CA LEU A 11 -7.37 -11.42 -4.86
C LEU A 11 -8.38 -12.40 -5.49
N ARG A 12 -9.37 -12.87 -4.71
CA ARG A 12 -10.41 -13.79 -5.18
C ARG A 12 -11.38 -13.15 -6.19
N CYS A 13 -11.42 -11.82 -6.28
CA CYS A 13 -12.16 -11.10 -7.32
C CYS A 13 -11.37 -10.95 -8.63
N GLY A 14 -10.17 -11.52 -8.74
CA GLY A 14 -9.32 -11.38 -9.92
C GLY A 14 -8.71 -9.98 -10.05
N ALA A 15 -8.49 -9.29 -8.92
CA ALA A 15 -7.84 -7.98 -8.88
C ALA A 15 -6.63 -8.01 -7.95
N ALA A 16 -5.59 -7.26 -8.30
CA ALA A 16 -4.38 -7.12 -7.51
C ALA A 16 -4.10 -5.64 -7.17
N LEU A 17 -3.46 -5.42 -6.03
CA LEU A 17 -2.83 -4.15 -5.70
C LEU A 17 -1.32 -4.34 -5.64
N HIS A 18 -0.61 -3.60 -6.47
CA HIS A 18 0.84 -3.51 -6.43
C HIS A 18 1.22 -2.29 -5.59
N THR A 19 2.02 -2.55 -4.56
CA THR A 19 2.51 -1.56 -3.61
C THR A 19 4.01 -1.67 -3.47
N ALA A 20 4.64 -0.62 -2.95
CA ALA A 20 6.05 -0.62 -2.56
C ALA A 20 6.21 -0.89 -1.04
N VAL A 21 7.43 -0.69 -0.56
CA VAL A 21 7.75 -0.65 0.87
C VAL A 21 7.46 0.76 1.38
N TRP A 22 6.85 0.86 2.55
CA TRP A 22 6.81 2.12 3.31
C TRP A 22 8.06 2.17 4.19
N ASP A 23 9.02 2.99 3.78
CA ASP A 23 10.26 3.21 4.52
C ASP A 23 10.00 3.87 5.88
N ALA A 24 10.87 3.61 6.86
CA ALA A 24 10.75 4.25 8.15
C ALA A 24 10.89 5.78 8.01
N GLY A 25 10.00 6.53 8.66
CA GLY A 25 9.92 7.98 8.53
C GLY A 25 9.17 8.48 7.28
N TYR A 26 8.63 7.59 6.45
CA TYR A 26 7.65 7.98 5.42
C TYR A 26 6.36 8.47 6.09
N SER A 27 5.78 9.53 5.52
CA SER A 27 4.46 10.03 5.87
C SER A 27 3.80 10.60 4.62
N GLY A 28 2.53 10.29 4.39
CA GLY A 28 1.79 10.61 3.17
C GLY A 28 0.64 9.63 2.97
N ARG A 29 -0.29 9.94 2.06
CA ARG A 29 -1.43 9.07 1.75
C ARG A 29 -1.03 7.85 0.89
N SER A 30 0.11 7.95 0.22
CA SER A 30 0.64 6.95 -0.72
C SER A 30 -0.21 6.76 -1.97
N GLU A 31 0.41 6.14 -2.96
CA GLU A 31 -0.21 5.71 -4.21
C GLU A 31 0.03 4.21 -4.40
N SER A 32 -0.92 3.54 -5.04
CA SER A 32 -0.83 2.10 -5.32
C SER A 32 -1.42 1.83 -6.69
N LEU A 33 -0.91 0.83 -7.39
CA LEU A 33 -1.41 0.43 -8.70
C LEU A 33 -2.41 -0.71 -8.55
N MET A 34 -3.65 -0.48 -8.96
CA MET A 34 -4.66 -1.53 -9.06
C MET A 34 -4.68 -2.11 -10.47
N VAL A 35 -4.60 -3.44 -10.58
CA VAL A 35 -4.73 -4.17 -11.85
C VAL A 35 -5.92 -5.11 -11.73
N VAL A 36 -6.88 -4.98 -12.66
CA VAL A 36 -8.06 -5.83 -12.73
C VAL A 36 -7.84 -6.85 -13.85
N TYR A 37 -7.63 -8.10 -13.47
CA TYR A 37 -7.50 -9.23 -14.41
C TYR A 37 -8.84 -9.86 -14.75
N ASN A 38 -9.87 -9.62 -13.93
CA ASN A 38 -11.20 -10.13 -14.16
C ASN A 38 -11.80 -9.49 -15.43
N PRO A 39 -12.09 -10.27 -16.49
CA PRO A 39 -12.63 -9.71 -17.74
C PRO A 39 -14.05 -9.15 -17.60
N ALA A 40 -14.79 -9.54 -16.55
CA ALA A 40 -16.08 -8.94 -16.22
C ALA A 40 -15.95 -7.56 -15.53
N GLY A 41 -14.72 -7.11 -15.26
CA GLY A 41 -14.43 -5.89 -14.51
C GLY A 41 -14.49 -6.07 -13.00
N PHE A 42 -14.42 -4.96 -12.28
CA PHE A 42 -14.47 -4.91 -10.83
C PHE A 42 -15.01 -3.56 -10.35
N THR A 43 -16.00 -3.57 -9.47
CA THR A 43 -16.58 -2.35 -8.88
C THR A 43 -16.07 -2.19 -7.44
N LEU A 44 -15.62 -1.00 -7.10
CA LEU A 44 -15.15 -0.67 -5.77
C LEU A 44 -16.01 0.45 -5.16
N GLU A 45 -16.55 0.17 -3.97
CA GLU A 45 -17.22 1.19 -3.18
C GLU A 45 -16.21 2.16 -2.55
N HIS A 46 -16.64 3.40 -2.35
CA HIS A 46 -15.83 4.39 -1.63
C HIS A 46 -15.48 3.87 -0.22
N ASN A 47 -14.22 4.04 0.19
CA ASN A 47 -13.68 3.52 1.45
C ASN A 47 -13.69 1.99 1.63
N ALA A 48 -13.92 1.21 0.56
CA ALA A 48 -13.77 -0.23 0.64
C ALA A 48 -12.34 -0.61 1.07
N ARG A 49 -12.25 -1.56 2.00
CA ARG A 49 -10.95 -2.07 2.48
C ARG A 49 -10.32 -2.98 1.43
N ILE A 50 -9.30 -2.48 0.73
CA ILE A 50 -8.65 -3.16 -0.41
C ILE A 50 -7.26 -3.74 -0.09
N MET A 51 -6.59 -3.18 0.91
CA MET A 51 -5.26 -3.64 1.35
C MET A 51 -5.16 -3.63 2.88
N GLN A 52 -4.07 -4.22 3.36
CA GLN A 52 -3.63 -4.16 4.75
C GLN A 52 -2.15 -3.79 4.79
N LEU A 53 -1.73 -3.16 5.88
CA LEU A 53 -0.33 -2.90 6.16
C LEU A 53 0.19 -3.90 7.17
N VAL A 54 1.34 -4.48 6.89
CA VAL A 54 2.11 -5.29 7.84
C VAL A 54 3.29 -4.46 8.28
N PHE A 55 3.32 -4.12 9.56
CA PHE A 55 4.39 -3.31 10.16
C PHE A 55 5.51 -4.22 10.68
N PHE A 56 6.73 -3.76 10.46
CA PHE A 56 7.94 -4.43 10.93
C PHE A 56 8.65 -3.52 11.91
N ALA A 57 8.94 -4.08 13.10
CA ALA A 57 9.91 -3.50 14.01
C ALA A 57 11.30 -3.58 13.35
N LEU A 58 12.03 -2.47 13.38
CA LEU A 58 13.41 -2.44 12.90
C LEU A 58 14.33 -2.85 14.04
N ALA A 59 15.36 -3.64 13.72
CA ALA A 59 16.35 -4.08 14.70
C ALA A 59 17.12 -2.92 15.33
N GLN A 60 17.22 -1.80 14.61
CA GLN A 60 17.88 -0.58 15.03
C GLN A 60 17.02 0.62 14.64
N GLU A 61 17.18 1.71 15.38
CA GLU A 61 16.59 3.00 15.02
C GLU A 61 17.21 3.51 13.71
N VAL A 62 16.40 4.16 12.88
CA VAL A 62 16.90 4.80 11.67
C VAL A 62 17.56 6.12 12.01
N HIS A 63 18.85 6.27 11.67
CA HIS A 63 19.57 7.53 11.84
C HIS A 63 18.92 8.67 11.06
N GLU A 64 18.40 8.38 9.86
CA GLU A 64 17.64 9.31 9.05
C GLU A 64 16.43 8.59 8.44
N GLY A 65 15.22 9.08 8.74
CA GLY A 65 14.00 8.57 8.12
C GLY A 65 13.87 8.98 6.65
N TYR A 66 12.89 8.43 5.95
CA TYR A 66 12.60 8.74 4.56
C TYR A 66 12.56 10.26 4.30
N ARG A 67 13.32 10.71 3.29
CA ARG A 67 13.39 12.10 2.80
C ARG A 67 13.31 12.15 1.26
N GLY A 68 12.70 11.14 0.64
CA GLY A 68 12.46 11.13 -0.79
C GLY A 68 11.38 12.13 -1.21
N VAL A 69 11.25 12.32 -2.53
CA VAL A 69 10.36 13.32 -3.15
C VAL A 69 8.87 13.12 -2.82
N TYR A 70 8.46 11.89 -2.48
CA TYR A 70 7.07 11.55 -2.15
C TYR A 70 6.71 11.79 -0.67
N LYS A 71 7.61 12.41 0.11
CA LYS A 71 7.32 12.71 1.52
C LYS A 71 6.24 13.79 1.61
N GLY A 72 5.20 13.52 2.40
CA GLY A 72 4.06 14.43 2.59
C GLY A 72 3.06 14.41 1.45
N GLU A 73 3.13 13.43 0.53
CA GLU A 73 2.24 13.41 -0.62
C GLU A 73 0.77 13.25 -0.23
N ARG A 74 -0.09 14.01 -0.91
CA ARG A 74 -1.57 13.90 -0.85
C ARG A 74 -2.15 13.89 0.58
N MET A 75 -1.54 14.66 1.50
CA MET A 75 -2.05 14.93 2.84
C MET A 75 -3.29 15.82 2.82
#